data_AF-A0A4Q5PTA4-F1
#
_entry.id   AF-A0A4Q5PTA4-F1
#
_cell.length_a   1.000
_cell.length_b   1.000
_cell.length_c   1.000
_cell.angle_alpha   90.00
_cell.angle_beta   90.00
_cell.angle_gamma   90.00
#
_symmetry.space_group_name_H-M   'P 1'
#
loop_
_entity.id
_entity.type
_entity.pdbx_description
1 polymer ?
#
loop_
_entity_poly.entity_id
_entity_poly.type
_entity_poly.pdbx_seq_one_letter_code
_entity_poly.pdbx_strand_id
1 'polypeptide(L)'
;MSEIPAFDIKASADAGFDQAREAQLAAALVRCAAGDRAALQMIYASEAAKMIGVARRILFRSDLAEEAVHDAFVRIWRSAASFDPHRGSARGWLYAVVRNRALSIHRNEHRYDASDESA
;
A
#
# COMPACT_ATOMS: atom_id res chain seq x y z
N MET A 1 -4.97 -27.26 -39.46
CA MET A 1 -5.80 -27.85 -38.39
C MET A 1 -5.14 -27.46 -37.08
N SER A 2 -5.78 -26.56 -36.34
CA SER A 2 -5.17 -25.65 -35.34
C SER A 2 -4.26 -26.33 -34.33
N GLU A 3 -3.02 -25.84 -34.20
CA GLU A 3 -2.23 -25.98 -32.98
C GLU A 3 -2.97 -25.26 -31.85
N ILE A 4 -3.21 -25.97 -30.74
CA ILE A 4 -3.68 -25.37 -29.50
C ILE A 4 -2.42 -24.84 -28.81
N PRO A 5 -2.26 -23.52 -28.57
CA PRO A 5 -1.13 -23.04 -27.80
C PRO A 5 -1.30 -23.57 -26.37
N ALA A 6 -0.21 -24.12 -25.80
CA ALA A 6 -0.11 -24.42 -24.38
C ALA A 6 -0.19 -23.10 -23.59
N PHE A 7 -1.40 -22.59 -23.39
CA PHE A 7 -1.66 -21.38 -22.61
C PHE A 7 -1.51 -21.76 -21.13
N ASP A 8 -0.25 -21.66 -20.70
CA ASP A 8 0.29 -21.67 -19.35
C ASP A 8 -0.74 -21.81 -18.20
N ILE A 9 -1.05 -23.04 -17.82
CA ILE A 9 -1.94 -23.37 -16.68
C ILE A 9 -1.43 -22.69 -15.39
N LYS A 10 -0.12 -22.49 -15.27
CA LYS A 10 0.51 -21.81 -14.13
C LYS A 10 0.17 -20.30 -14.07
N ALA A 11 0.16 -19.60 -15.20
CA ALA A 11 -0.18 -18.17 -15.23
C ALA A 11 -1.66 -17.93 -14.86
N SER A 12 -2.54 -18.85 -15.25
CA SER A 12 -3.96 -18.82 -14.85
C SER A 12 -4.14 -18.99 -13.34
N ALA A 13 -3.37 -19.89 -12.72
CA ALA A 13 -3.37 -20.07 -11.27
C ALA A 13 -2.83 -18.83 -10.54
N ASP A 14 -1.70 -18.26 -10.99
CA ASP A 14 -1.08 -17.07 -10.38
C ASP A 14 -2.03 -15.84 -10.47
N ALA A 15 -2.75 -15.67 -11.58
CA ALA A 15 -3.78 -14.64 -11.72
C ALA A 15 -4.97 -14.84 -10.76
N GLY A 16 -5.39 -16.10 -10.55
CA GLY A 16 -6.45 -16.43 -9.60
C GLY A 16 -6.08 -16.10 -8.15
N PHE A 17 -4.82 -16.36 -7.75
CA PHE A 17 -4.32 -15.99 -6.43
C PHE A 17 -4.26 -14.47 -6.23
N ASP A 18 -3.79 -13.72 -7.22
CA ASP A 18 -3.74 -12.27 -7.16
C ASP A 18 -5.14 -11.65 -7.06
N GLN A 19 -6.11 -12.18 -7.80
CA GLN A 19 -7.49 -11.70 -7.74
C GLN A 19 -8.19 -12.01 -6.41
N ALA A 20 -7.96 -13.20 -5.83
CA ALA A 20 -8.49 -13.54 -4.51
C ALA A 20 -7.91 -12.62 -3.42
N ARG A 21 -6.61 -12.33 -3.49
CA ARG A 21 -5.93 -11.46 -2.54
C ARG A 21 -6.36 -10.01 -2.67
N GLU A 22 -6.58 -9.56 -3.90
CA GLU A 22 -7.16 -8.25 -4.19
C GLU A 22 -8.58 -8.11 -3.62
N ALA A 23 -9.44 -9.11 -3.84
CA ALA A 23 -10.79 -9.12 -3.27
C ALA A 23 -10.78 -9.12 -1.73
N GLN A 24 -9.85 -9.87 -1.12
CA GLN A 24 -9.68 -9.89 0.32
C GLN A 24 -9.27 -8.51 0.88
N LEU A 25 -8.35 -7.80 0.20
CA LEU A 25 -7.95 -6.46 0.59
C LEU A 25 -9.11 -5.45 0.45
N ALA A 26 -9.85 -5.52 -0.65
CA ALA A 26 -11.02 -4.67 -0.87
C ALA A 26 -12.08 -4.88 0.23
N ALA A 27 -12.41 -6.14 0.55
CA ALA A 27 -13.34 -6.47 1.62
C ALA A 27 -12.84 -6.00 3.00
N ALA A 28 -11.53 -6.07 3.25
CA ALA A 28 -10.93 -5.56 4.48
C ALA A 28 -11.06 -4.04 4.60
N LEU A 29 -10.87 -3.29 3.50
CA LEU A 29 -11.06 -1.83 3.49
C LEU A 29 -12.51 -1.44 3.79
N VAL A 30 -13.49 -2.15 3.22
CA VAL A 30 -14.91 -1.92 3.54
C VAL A 30 -15.19 -2.15 5.03
N ARG A 31 -14.64 -3.23 5.61
CA ARG A 31 -14.77 -3.49 7.05
C ARG A 31 -14.05 -2.45 7.91
N CYS A 32 -12.88 -1.96 7.49
CA CYS A 32 -12.19 -0.86 8.17
C CYS A 32 -13.07 0.41 8.20
N ALA A 33 -13.76 0.72 7.10
CA ALA A 33 -14.69 1.85 7.04
C ALA A 33 -15.85 1.72 8.05
N ALA A 34 -16.24 0.48 8.39
CA ALA A 34 -17.22 0.17 9.42
C ALA A 34 -16.64 0.12 10.85
N GLY A 35 -15.35 0.44 11.05
CA GLY A 35 -14.71 0.45 12.36
C GLY A 35 -14.19 -0.92 12.83
N ASP A 36 -14.00 -1.87 11.92
CA ASP A 36 -13.48 -3.20 12.25
C ASP A 36 -11.96 -3.21 12.36
N ARG A 37 -11.45 -3.25 13.59
CA ARG A 37 -10.00 -3.26 13.87
C ARG A 37 -9.30 -4.53 13.38
N ALA A 38 -9.99 -5.67 13.36
CA ALA A 38 -9.39 -6.92 12.89
C ALA A 38 -9.13 -6.89 11.39
N ALA A 39 -9.96 -6.17 10.62
CA ALA A 39 -9.72 -5.94 9.20
C ALA A 39 -8.43 -5.14 8.97
N LEU A 40 -8.20 -4.07 9.75
CA LEU A 40 -6.96 -3.28 9.64
C LEU A 40 -5.74 -4.12 10.01
N GLN A 41 -5.83 -4.94 11.05
CA GLN A 41 -4.76 -5.85 11.46
C GLN A 41 -4.42 -6.87 10.35
N MET A 42 -5.41 -7.37 9.63
CA MET A 42 -5.19 -8.27 8.49
C MET A 42 -4.46 -7.59 7.33
N ILE A 43 -4.82 -6.35 7.00
CA ILE A 43 -4.08 -5.55 6.01
C ILE A 43 -2.64 -5.34 6.49
N TYR A 44 -2.46 -4.98 7.77
CA TYR A 44 -1.13 -4.78 8.35
C TYR A 44 -0.25 -6.02 8.24
N ALA A 45 -0.74 -7.17 8.70
CA ALA A 45 0.01 -8.42 8.69
C ALA A 45 0.42 -8.85 7.27
N SER A 46 -0.41 -8.57 6.27
CA SER A 46 -0.16 -9.00 4.89
C SER A 46 0.67 -8.01 4.07
N GLU A 47 0.52 -6.70 4.27
CA GLU A 47 1.10 -5.68 3.40
C GLU A 47 2.21 -4.83 4.03
N ALA A 48 2.30 -4.73 5.37
CA ALA A 48 3.23 -3.79 6.03
C ALA A 48 4.68 -3.96 5.59
N ALA A 49 5.20 -5.19 5.55
CA ALA A 49 6.59 -5.46 5.13
C ALA A 49 6.88 -4.98 3.71
N LYS A 50 5.93 -5.15 2.79
CA LYS A 50 6.06 -4.71 1.39
C LYS A 50 6.00 -3.19 1.29
N MET A 51 5.11 -2.56 2.05
CA MET A 51 4.96 -1.11 2.14
C MET A 51 6.21 -0.45 2.72
N ILE A 52 6.84 -1.06 3.74
CA ILE A 52 8.13 -0.61 4.28
C ILE A 52 9.20 -0.65 3.19
N GLY A 53 9.27 -1.75 2.42
CA GLY A 53 10.18 -1.86 1.28
C GLY A 53 9.96 -0.78 0.21
N VAL A 54 8.72 -0.31 0.00
CA VAL A 54 8.44 0.82 -0.89
C VAL A 54 8.90 2.14 -0.27
N ALA A 55 8.54 2.41 0.99
CA ALA A 55 8.92 3.64 1.68
C ALA A 55 10.44 3.79 1.80
N ARG A 56 11.17 2.69 2.05
CA ARG A 56 12.64 2.67 2.10
C ARG A 56 13.29 3.10 0.78
N ARG A 57 12.69 2.79 -0.37
CA ARG A 57 13.19 3.23 -1.68
C ARG A 57 12.99 4.73 -1.95
N ILE A 58 12.09 5.38 -1.21
CA ILE A 58 11.81 6.81 -1.33
C ILE A 58 12.61 7.61 -0.32
N LEU A 59 12.72 7.10 0.91
CA LEU A 59 13.30 7.82 2.04
C LEU A 59 14.77 7.51 2.28
N PHE A 60 15.28 6.39 1.75
CA PHE A 60 16.65 5.91 1.96
C PHE A 60 17.06 5.75 3.44
N ARG A 61 16.08 5.73 4.34
CA ARG A 61 16.23 5.64 5.80
C ARG A 61 15.20 4.66 6.36
N SER A 62 15.65 3.73 7.22
CA SER A 62 14.83 2.65 7.74
C SER A 62 13.79 3.15 8.75
N ASP A 63 14.24 4.00 9.66
CA ASP A 63 13.46 4.65 10.71
C ASP A 63 12.31 5.46 10.11
N LEU A 64 12.61 6.35 9.15
CA LEU A 64 11.58 7.15 8.49
C LEU A 64 10.61 6.30 7.65
N ALA A 65 11.07 5.19 7.09
CA ALA A 65 10.21 4.29 6.32
C ALA A 65 9.20 3.56 7.22
N GLU A 66 9.61 3.14 8.41
CA GLU A 66 8.73 2.52 9.39
C GLU A 66 7.71 3.52 9.94
N GLU A 67 8.14 4.75 10.23
CA GLU A 67 7.24 5.85 10.60
C GLU A 67 6.23 6.15 9.48
N ALA A 68 6.69 6.26 8.23
CA ALA A 68 5.83 6.53 7.09
C ALA A 68 4.72 5.47 6.93
N VAL A 69 5.06 4.20 7.16
CA VAL A 69 4.10 3.10 7.09
C VAL A 69 3.15 3.13 8.28
N HIS A 70 3.63 3.39 9.48
CA HIS A 70 2.77 3.55 10.66
C HIS A 70 1.71 4.65 10.43
N ASP A 71 2.14 5.83 10.00
CA ASP A 71 1.26 6.94 9.66
C ASP A 71 0.31 6.61 8.51
N ALA A 72 0.78 5.85 7.52
CA ALA A 72 -0.07 5.40 6.43
C ALA A 72 -1.19 4.49 6.94
N PHE A 73 -0.94 3.60 7.89
CA PHE A 73 -1.99 2.77 8.49
C PHE A 73 -3.01 3.58 9.28
N VAL A 74 -2.58 4.62 10.00
CA VAL A 74 -3.50 5.57 10.65
C VAL A 74 -4.36 6.29 9.61
N ARG A 75 -3.77 6.69 8.47
CA ARG A 75 -4.51 7.31 7.36
C ARG A 75 -5.49 6.34 6.72
N ILE A 76 -5.06 5.11 6.44
CA ILE A 76 -5.89 4.04 5.88
C ILE A 76 -7.13 3.83 6.76
N TRP A 77 -6.95 3.72 8.07
CA TRP A 77 -8.06 3.61 9.02
C TRP A 77 -9.05 4.77 8.89
N ARG A 78 -8.55 6.02 8.85
CA ARG A 78 -9.38 7.23 8.78
C ARG A 78 -10.04 7.45 7.42
N SER A 79 -9.43 6.97 6.33
CA SER A 79 -9.90 7.21 4.96
C SER A 79 -10.40 5.95 4.26
N ALA A 80 -10.58 4.83 4.96
CA ALA A 80 -11.05 3.58 4.38
C ALA A 80 -12.38 3.75 3.63
N ALA A 81 -13.28 4.61 4.14
CA ALA A 81 -14.55 4.93 3.51
C ALA A 81 -14.43 5.63 2.14
N SER A 82 -13.26 6.20 1.82
CA SER A 82 -12.98 6.83 0.53
C SER A 82 -12.46 5.85 -0.53
N PHE A 83 -12.18 4.60 -0.16
CA PHE A 83 -11.78 3.58 -1.12
C PHE A 83 -12.97 3.25 -2.03
N ASP A 84 -12.73 3.30 -3.33
CA ASP A 84 -13.70 2.96 -4.36
C ASP A 84 -13.07 1.93 -5.32
N PRO A 85 -13.58 0.67 -5.34
CA PRO A 85 -13.04 -0.38 -6.20
C PRO A 85 -13.20 -0.08 -7.70
N HIS A 86 -14.07 0.86 -8.10
CA HIS A 86 -14.19 1.28 -9.50
C HIS A 86 -13.08 2.24 -9.94
N ARG A 87 -12.38 2.88 -8.99
CA ARG A 87 -11.30 3.84 -9.28
C ARG A 87 -9.90 3.21 -9.28
N GLY A 88 -9.79 1.94 -8.89
CA GLY A 88 -8.55 1.19 -8.90
C GLY A 88 -8.53 0.08 -7.87
N SER A 89 -7.43 -0.67 -7.85
CA SER A 89 -7.23 -1.77 -6.89
C SER A 89 -7.04 -1.26 -5.46
N ALA A 90 -7.54 -2.02 -4.49
CA ALA A 90 -7.27 -1.88 -3.06
C ALA A 90 -5.77 -1.85 -2.79
N ARG A 91 -5.00 -2.78 -3.41
CA ARG A 91 -3.54 -2.76 -3.27
C ARG A 91 -2.94 -1.47 -3.83
N GLY A 92 -3.38 -1.02 -5.00
CA GLY A 92 -2.91 0.24 -5.59
C GLY A 92 -3.21 1.45 -4.68
N TRP A 93 -4.41 1.50 -4.12
CA TRP A 93 -4.84 2.56 -3.20
C TRP A 93 -3.99 2.58 -1.91
N LEU A 94 -3.78 1.42 -1.27
CA LEU A 94 -2.91 1.29 -0.10
C LEU A 94 -1.49 1.83 -0.36
N TYR A 95 -0.92 1.44 -1.49
CA TYR A 95 0.44 1.85 -1.88
C TYR A 95 0.52 3.33 -2.25
N ALA A 96 -0.56 3.90 -2.82
CA ALA A 96 -0.65 5.34 -3.04
C ALA A 96 -0.61 6.10 -1.72
N VAL A 97 -1.31 5.64 -0.67
CA VAL A 97 -1.27 6.26 0.67
C VAL A 97 0.16 6.27 1.24
N VAL A 98 0.86 5.13 1.21
CA VAL A 98 2.25 5.04 1.69
C VAL A 98 3.20 5.90 0.89
N ARG A 99 3.12 5.83 -0.45
CA ARG A 99 3.96 6.65 -1.33
C ARG A 99 3.76 8.14 -1.05
N ASN A 100 2.51 8.57 -0.92
CA ASN A 100 2.19 9.96 -0.62
C ASN A 100 2.74 10.40 0.74
N ARG A 101 2.68 9.53 1.76
CA ARG A 101 3.26 9.82 3.08
C ARG A 101 4.78 9.91 3.01
N ALA A 102 5.44 8.93 2.38
CA ALA A 102 6.89 8.92 2.22
C ALA A 102 7.39 10.16 1.45
N LEU A 103 6.74 10.53 0.35
CA LEU A 103 7.08 11.76 -0.38
C LEU A 103 6.85 13.03 0.45
N SER A 104 5.84 13.05 1.32
CA SER A 104 5.62 14.17 2.22
C SER A 104 6.73 14.31 3.25
N ILE A 105 7.23 13.21 3.82
CA ILE A 105 8.37 13.22 4.75
C ILE A 105 9.62 13.67 4.01
N HIS A 106 9.92 13.05 2.84
CA HIS A 106 11.08 13.39 2.03
C HIS A 106 11.14 14.89 1.70
N ARG A 107 10.02 15.50 1.29
CA ARG A 107 9.97 16.95 1.02
C ARG A 107 10.18 17.82 2.25
N ASN A 108 9.82 17.34 3.43
CA ASN A 108 9.99 18.09 4.67
C ASN A 108 11.45 18.03 5.16
N GLU A 109 12.13 16.89 5.02
CA GLU A 109 13.56 16.75 5.34
C GLU A 109 14.40 17.74 4.52
N HIS A 110 14.20 17.80 3.20
CA HIS A 110 14.90 18.76 2.32
C HIS A 110 14.64 20.23 2.69
N ARG A 111 13.51 20.53 3.32
CA ARG A 111 13.22 21.90 3.78
C ARG A 111 14.05 22.25 5.01
N TYR A 112 14.28 21.31 5.92
CA TYR A 112 15.12 21.52 7.09
C TYR A 112 16.60 21.64 6.70
N ASP A 113 17.08 20.77 5.81
CA ASP A 113 18.47 20.84 5.30
C ASP A 113 18.75 22.20 4.62
N ALA A 114 17.81 22.71 3.82
CA ALA A 114 17.95 24.01 3.16
C ALA A 114 17.89 25.21 4.12
N SER A 115 17.25 25.07 5.28
CA SER A 115 17.20 26.14 6.29
C SER A 115 18.42 26.17 7.20
N ASP A 116 19.06 25.03 7.46
CA ASP A 116 20.23 24.93 8.34
C ASP A 116 21.53 25.41 7.64
N GLU A 117 21.61 25.36 6.30
CA GLU A 117 22.75 25.91 5.53
C GLU A 117 22.75 27.45 5.46
N SER A 118 21.67 28.11 5.90
CA SER A 118 21.50 29.58 5.80
C SER A 118 21.74 30.33 7.13
N ALA A 119 22.34 29.69 8.14
CA ALA A 119 22.63 30.27 9.46
C ALA A 119 24.14 30.35 9.73
#